data_AF-A0A836C3S3-F1
#
_entry.id   AF-A0A836C3S3-F1
#
_cell.length_a   1.000
_cell.length_b   1.000
_cell.length_c   1.000
_cell.angle_alpha   90.00
_cell.angle_beta   90.00
_cell.angle_gamma   90.00
#
_symmetry.space_group_name_H-M   'P 1'
#
loop_
_entity.id
_entity.type
_entity.pdbx_description
1 polymer ?
#
loop_
_entity_poly.entity_id
_entity_poly.type
_entity_poly.pdbx_seq_one_letter_code
_entity_poly.pdbx_strand_id
1 'polypeptide(L)'
;MTTWDADGGPLEDPSGLPPGAVLYASTFMPESYLGSGKRWRNVIAPAGGINTDEKDMQFCVEPAFSRLDGISMNANSITGPLSHRMDITGDLAFTFVVLCQFTGVTSGRSDVILLRLYANTPNNNGYCIYMNNFTTMPGNMISMDMYVSFGSLSPMRCSQASMAPTSIMLDTTKKYMIVASKGAGRLRVTLVDVGVRTSYDSQVLLDSGSMAMRESVVFSNREMMINNNENFNANIMAFGVFNRVLGDTAIHALYLYYNGVFRKMDPEYAAVARSLRALEAAKLCPYDEATCTACTSVADFTDDRNIMASSTQCLSAIDSFCTMNPGHPRCWCWDIRNPYYGTCCKVYRNMFTDQHNASALTAAAGADVDPSAQPDASGGAAQGLMQYIASDPSVDSTSSPLPGVVNTLLSALQKPGVGDALTTMVSRAIAPTSPTGTAAPVTAAPTTTAAGSGAQSVQVVTPRAAAC
;
A
#
# COMPACT_ATOMS: atom_id res chain seq x y z
N MET A 1 -18.10 18.51 -2.61
CA MET A 1 -18.92 17.30 -2.78
C MET A 1 -17.97 16.12 -2.89
N THR A 2 -17.74 15.43 -1.79
CA THR A 2 -16.81 14.30 -1.68
C THR A 2 -17.60 13.01 -1.91
N THR A 3 -17.41 12.40 -3.08
CA THR A 3 -17.87 11.03 -3.35
C THR A 3 -17.05 10.10 -2.47
N TRP A 4 -17.74 9.44 -1.55
CA TRP A 4 -17.22 8.37 -0.73
C TRP A 4 -16.84 7.22 -1.66
N ASP A 5 -15.60 6.71 -1.57
CA ASP A 5 -15.18 5.51 -2.29
C ASP A 5 -16.19 4.39 -2.07
N ALA A 6 -16.58 3.72 -3.15
CA ALA A 6 -17.70 2.79 -3.23
C ALA A 6 -17.61 1.56 -2.31
N ASP A 7 -16.48 1.36 -1.62
CA ASP A 7 -16.27 0.25 -0.67
C ASP A 7 -16.39 0.68 0.82
N GLY A 8 -16.63 1.98 1.10
CA GLY A 8 -17.33 2.57 2.26
C GLY A 8 -16.92 2.27 3.71
N GLY A 9 -16.04 1.30 4.00
CA GLY A 9 -15.60 0.98 5.35
C GLY A 9 -14.48 1.91 5.85
N PRO A 10 -14.31 2.08 7.18
CA PRO A 10 -13.13 2.73 7.72
C PRO A 10 -11.88 1.93 7.29
N LEU A 11 -10.87 2.63 6.75
CA LEU A 11 -9.60 2.01 6.34
C LEU A 11 -8.76 1.52 7.53
N GLU A 12 -9.11 2.00 8.72
CA GLU A 12 -8.43 1.82 9.97
C GLU A 12 -9.40 1.37 11.06
N ASP A 13 -9.00 0.37 11.86
CA ASP A 13 -9.71 -0.06 13.06
C ASP A 13 -8.84 0.32 14.27
N PRO A 14 -9.32 1.21 15.18
CA PRO A 14 -8.57 1.61 16.37
C PRO A 14 -8.25 0.44 17.31
N SER A 15 -8.92 -0.71 17.18
CA SER A 15 -8.59 -1.93 17.91
C SER A 15 -7.18 -2.46 17.61
N GLY A 16 -6.61 -2.09 16.46
CA GLY A 16 -5.25 -2.44 16.05
C GLY A 16 -4.15 -1.61 16.75
N LEU A 17 -4.52 -0.58 17.52
CA LEU A 17 -3.54 0.25 18.23
C LEU A 17 -2.95 -0.49 19.43
N PRO A 18 -1.67 -0.26 19.77
CA PRO A 18 -1.12 -0.73 21.04
C PRO A 18 -1.97 -0.22 22.22
N PRO A 19 -2.14 -1.03 23.28
CA PRO A 19 -2.89 -0.60 24.45
C PRO A 19 -2.23 0.62 25.13
N GLY A 20 -3.03 1.38 25.88
CA GLY A 20 -2.58 2.58 26.62
C GLY A 20 -2.63 3.87 25.82
N ALA A 21 -3.23 3.88 24.62
CA ALA A 21 -3.50 5.11 23.90
C ALA A 21 -4.57 5.95 24.64
N VAL A 22 -4.25 7.21 24.91
CA VAL A 22 -5.12 8.18 25.62
C VAL A 22 -5.64 9.27 24.69
N LEU A 23 -4.95 9.48 23.56
CA LEU A 23 -5.37 10.35 22.48
C LEU A 23 -4.91 9.75 21.17
N TYR A 24 -5.80 9.67 20.19
CA TYR A 24 -5.46 9.25 18.85
C TYR A 24 -6.33 9.97 17.82
N ALA A 25 -5.70 10.51 16.78
CA ALA A 25 -6.37 11.17 15.68
C ALA A 25 -5.65 10.81 14.37
N SER A 26 -6.41 10.55 13.31
CA SER A 26 -5.91 9.95 12.07
C SER A 26 -6.72 10.43 10.87
N THR A 27 -6.06 10.82 9.77
CA THR A 27 -6.74 11.20 8.53
C THR A 27 -7.38 10.00 7.82
N PHE A 28 -7.03 8.78 8.22
CA PHE A 28 -7.52 7.54 7.65
C PHE A 28 -8.85 7.09 8.26
N MET A 29 -9.22 7.61 9.43
CA MET A 29 -10.49 7.33 10.09
C MET A 29 -11.53 8.42 9.74
N PRO A 30 -12.67 8.06 9.11
CA PRO A 30 -13.75 9.00 8.81
C PRO A 30 -14.23 9.79 10.03
N GLU A 31 -14.21 9.17 11.22
CA GLU A 31 -14.69 9.75 12.47
C GLU A 31 -13.74 10.82 13.02
N SER A 32 -12.46 10.77 12.66
CA SER A 32 -11.44 11.69 13.19
C SER A 32 -11.55 13.09 12.60
N TYR A 33 -12.11 13.22 11.39
CA TYR A 33 -12.34 14.52 10.76
C TYR A 33 -13.77 14.62 10.23
N LEU A 34 -14.69 15.07 11.10
CA LEU A 34 -16.07 15.34 10.73
C LEU A 34 -16.13 16.65 9.92
N GLY A 35 -16.47 16.53 8.63
CA GLY A 35 -16.26 17.53 7.59
C GLY A 35 -16.56 19.00 7.92
N SER A 36 -15.73 19.89 7.36
CA SER A 36 -15.72 21.37 7.43
C SER A 36 -15.37 22.02 8.78
N GLY A 37 -14.84 21.24 9.71
CA GLY A 37 -14.49 21.72 11.04
C GLY A 37 -13.01 22.04 11.22
N LYS A 38 -12.72 22.98 12.11
CA LYS A 38 -11.38 23.15 12.71
C LYS A 38 -11.06 22.07 13.74
N ARG A 39 -11.70 20.89 13.72
CA ARG A 39 -11.60 19.91 14.81
C ARG A 39 -11.01 18.60 14.30
N TRP A 40 -10.00 18.10 15.00
CA TRP A 40 -9.41 16.77 14.81
C TRP A 40 -9.77 15.90 16.01
N ARG A 41 -10.74 15.02 15.82
CA ARG A 41 -11.38 14.26 16.88
C ARG A 41 -10.47 13.15 17.39
N ASN A 42 -10.44 13.00 18.72
CA ASN A 42 -9.85 11.87 19.40
C ASN A 42 -10.77 10.65 19.28
N VAL A 43 -10.39 9.67 18.46
CA VAL A 43 -11.23 8.50 18.15
C VAL A 43 -11.27 7.45 19.27
N ILE A 44 -10.41 7.58 20.29
CA ILE A 44 -10.41 6.70 21.47
C ILE A 44 -11.37 7.24 22.55
N ALA A 45 -11.75 8.52 22.46
CA ALA A 45 -12.75 9.06 23.36
C ALA A 45 -14.13 8.41 23.09
N PRO A 46 -14.87 7.95 24.12
CA PRO A 46 -16.19 7.36 23.94
C PRO A 46 -17.10 8.31 23.16
N ALA A 47 -17.76 7.81 22.12
CA ALA A 47 -18.74 8.59 21.37
C ALA A 47 -19.89 9.01 22.29
N GLY A 48 -20.07 10.33 22.50
CA GLY A 48 -21.17 10.89 23.30
C GLY A 48 -20.85 11.19 24.77
N GLY A 49 -19.59 11.17 25.20
CA GLY A 49 -19.21 11.69 26.52
C GLY A 49 -19.39 13.21 26.60
N ILE A 50 -19.90 13.71 27.74
CA ILE A 50 -20.16 15.15 27.99
C ILE A 50 -18.88 16.02 27.86
N ASN A 51 -17.69 15.41 27.86
CA ASN A 51 -16.38 16.09 27.76
C ASN A 51 -15.57 15.70 26.50
N THR A 52 -16.18 15.21 25.41
CA THR A 52 -15.42 14.88 24.18
C THR A 52 -14.65 16.08 23.64
N ASP A 53 -15.22 17.29 23.78
CA ASP A 53 -14.61 18.53 23.31
C ASP A 53 -13.31 18.88 24.03
N GLU A 54 -13.12 18.42 25.28
CA GLU A 54 -11.90 18.67 26.04
C GLU A 54 -10.72 17.76 25.65
N LYS A 55 -11.02 16.67 24.93
CA LYS A 55 -10.03 15.68 24.49
C LYS A 55 -9.73 15.73 22.99
N ASP A 56 -10.48 16.53 22.24
CA ASP A 56 -10.23 16.74 20.82
C ASP A 56 -9.10 17.77 20.61
N MET A 57 -8.57 17.76 19.40
CA MET A 57 -7.63 18.78 18.94
C MET A 57 -8.33 19.78 18.04
N GLN A 58 -7.90 21.04 18.07
CA GLN A 58 -8.47 22.14 17.32
C GLN A 58 -7.41 22.84 16.49
N PHE A 59 -7.66 22.99 15.20
CA PHE A 59 -6.87 23.80 14.29
C PHE A 59 -7.18 25.29 14.47
N CYS A 60 -6.18 26.15 14.33
CA CYS A 60 -6.38 27.58 14.34
C CYS A 60 -7.13 28.07 13.09
N VAL A 61 -6.84 27.49 11.92
CA VAL A 61 -7.57 27.71 10.66
C VAL A 61 -8.11 26.39 10.10
N GLU A 62 -9.14 26.46 9.24
CA GLU A 62 -9.64 25.24 8.60
C GLU A 62 -8.53 24.63 7.73
N PRO A 63 -8.11 23.38 8.01
CA PRO A 63 -6.97 22.80 7.32
C PRO A 63 -7.35 22.33 5.91
N ALA A 64 -6.38 22.39 4.99
CA ALA A 64 -6.43 21.57 3.79
C ALA A 64 -6.24 20.09 4.18
N PHE A 65 -7.20 19.26 3.82
CA PHE A 65 -7.26 17.85 4.19
C PHE A 65 -7.29 16.95 2.96
N SER A 66 -6.41 15.95 2.96
CA SER A 66 -6.44 14.80 2.07
C SER A 66 -6.28 13.55 2.92
N ARG A 67 -7.06 12.50 2.65
CA ARG A 67 -6.91 11.24 3.36
C ARG A 67 -5.53 10.62 3.14
N LEU A 68 -5.01 10.72 1.91
CA LEU A 68 -3.72 10.16 1.52
C LEU A 68 -2.54 11.05 1.91
N ASP A 69 -2.66 12.36 1.69
CA ASP A 69 -1.56 13.29 1.90
C ASP A 69 -1.49 13.79 3.33
N GLY A 70 -2.57 13.67 4.10
CA GLY A 70 -2.71 14.16 5.46
C GLY A 70 -3.32 15.56 5.55
N ILE A 71 -3.19 16.15 6.73
CA ILE A 71 -3.59 17.52 7.04
C ILE A 71 -2.39 18.43 6.87
N SER A 72 -2.51 19.40 5.96
CA SER A 72 -1.43 20.34 5.71
C SER A 72 -1.28 21.32 6.87
N MET A 73 -0.09 21.35 7.46
CA MET A 73 0.21 22.22 8.60
C MET A 73 0.58 23.62 8.15
N ASN A 74 1.59 23.83 7.31
CA ASN A 74 2.00 25.17 6.83
C ASN A 74 1.95 26.23 7.96
N ALA A 75 1.10 27.26 7.79
CA ALA A 75 0.85 28.33 8.76
C ALA A 75 -0.26 28.02 9.79
N ASN A 76 -0.75 26.79 9.83
CA ASN A 76 -1.77 26.33 10.77
C ASN A 76 -1.10 25.75 12.02
N SER A 77 -1.70 26.00 13.18
CA SER A 77 -1.30 25.42 14.45
C SER A 77 -2.47 24.59 15.02
N ILE A 78 -2.15 23.61 15.85
CA ILE A 78 -3.15 22.81 16.55
C ILE A 78 -3.01 23.06 18.05
N THR A 79 -4.11 23.41 18.70
CA THR A 79 -4.27 23.34 20.14
C THR A 79 -4.94 22.02 20.50
N GLY A 80 -4.44 21.33 21.50
CA GLY A 80 -5.06 20.10 22.00
C GLY A 80 -5.55 20.25 23.43
N PRO A 81 -5.81 19.13 24.11
CA PRO A 81 -6.26 19.12 25.50
C PRO A 81 -5.31 19.86 26.44
N LEU A 82 -5.83 20.28 27.60
CA LEU A 82 -5.00 20.84 28.66
C LEU A 82 -3.93 19.81 29.07
N SER A 83 -2.69 20.26 29.21
CA SER A 83 -1.53 19.38 29.44
C SER A 83 -1.72 18.46 30.67
N HIS A 84 -2.35 18.95 31.75
CA HIS A 84 -2.67 18.16 32.94
C HIS A 84 -3.86 17.18 32.81
N ARG A 85 -4.63 17.23 31.71
CA ARG A 85 -5.81 16.38 31.46
C ARG A 85 -5.58 15.27 30.44
N MET A 86 -4.35 15.11 29.95
CA MET A 86 -4.04 14.10 28.94
C MET A 86 -3.86 12.68 29.49
N ASP A 87 -4.26 12.42 30.75
CA ASP A 87 -4.09 11.13 31.42
C ASP A 87 -2.64 10.60 31.42
N ILE A 88 -1.68 11.52 31.36
CA ILE A 88 -0.25 11.29 31.59
C ILE A 88 0.22 12.18 32.74
N THR A 89 1.18 11.71 33.53
CA THR A 89 1.82 12.52 34.57
C THR A 89 3.29 12.68 34.25
N GLY A 90 3.90 13.77 34.73
CA GLY A 90 5.31 14.05 34.47
C GLY A 90 6.25 12.98 35.01
N ASP A 91 5.85 12.26 36.06
CA ASP A 91 6.65 11.18 36.65
C ASP A 91 6.50 9.86 35.90
N LEU A 92 5.39 9.67 35.19
CA LEU A 92 5.09 8.43 34.49
C LEU A 92 5.77 8.34 33.12
N ALA A 93 5.76 7.12 32.61
CA ALA A 93 6.20 6.79 31.27
C ALA A 93 5.13 7.19 30.25
N PHE A 94 5.51 7.78 29.11
CA PHE A 94 4.59 8.09 28.02
C PHE A 94 5.29 8.09 26.66
N THR A 95 4.51 7.99 25.59
CA THR A 95 4.98 8.03 24.20
C THR A 95 4.07 8.91 23.35
N PHE A 96 4.68 9.71 22.48
CA PHE A 96 4.04 10.42 21.38
C PHE A 96 4.39 9.74 20.06
N VAL A 97 3.42 9.69 19.16
CA VAL A 97 3.58 9.21 17.79
C VAL A 97 3.05 10.29 16.86
N VAL A 98 3.86 10.71 15.91
CA VAL A 98 3.46 11.61 14.82
C VAL A 98 3.80 10.94 13.50
N LEU A 99 2.82 10.77 12.63
CA LEU A 99 3.02 10.32 11.27
C LEU A 99 2.87 11.52 10.35
N CYS A 100 3.93 11.89 9.63
CA CYS A 100 3.94 13.07 8.79
C CYS A 100 4.79 12.92 7.53
N GLN A 101 4.53 13.75 6.53
CA GLN A 101 5.36 13.93 5.35
C GLN A 101 5.81 15.38 5.29
N PHE A 102 7.12 15.61 5.22
CA PHE A 102 7.68 16.96 5.11
C PHE A 102 7.48 17.47 3.68
N THR A 103 7.00 18.70 3.53
CA THR A 103 6.78 19.34 2.22
C THR A 103 7.83 20.40 1.91
N GLY A 104 8.60 20.83 2.91
CA GLY A 104 9.69 21.78 2.71
C GLY A 104 10.20 22.39 4.02
N VAL A 105 10.83 23.55 3.90
CA VAL A 105 11.39 24.33 5.00
C VAL A 105 10.97 25.79 4.83
N THR A 106 10.49 26.43 5.91
CA THR A 106 10.30 27.89 5.91
C THR A 106 11.62 28.55 6.29
N SER A 107 12.24 29.27 5.36
CA SER A 107 13.47 30.02 5.64
C SER A 107 13.22 31.12 6.68
N GLY A 108 14.19 31.32 7.59
CA GLY A 108 14.19 32.46 8.51
C GLY A 108 13.47 32.30 9.86
N ARG A 109 12.87 31.14 10.16
CA ARG A 109 12.38 30.83 11.52
C ARG A 109 13.27 29.76 12.16
N SER A 110 13.68 29.97 13.42
CA SER A 110 14.70 29.14 14.07
C SER A 110 14.21 27.74 14.40
N ASP A 111 13.02 27.61 14.99
CA ASP A 111 12.56 26.33 15.56
C ASP A 111 11.15 25.97 15.09
N VAL A 112 10.99 24.73 14.63
CA VAL A 112 9.70 24.09 14.31
C VAL A 112 9.31 23.21 15.49
N ILE A 113 8.25 23.58 16.21
CA ILE A 113 7.76 22.82 17.36
C ILE A 113 6.81 21.75 16.86
N LEU A 114 7.22 20.48 16.92
CA LEU A 114 6.32 19.36 16.58
C LEU A 114 5.28 19.16 17.66
N LEU A 115 5.68 19.27 18.92
CA LEU A 115 4.81 19.09 20.06
C LEU A 115 5.36 19.85 21.26
N ARG A 116 4.47 20.51 22.00
CA ARG A 116 4.76 21.07 23.31
C ARG A 116 3.64 20.78 24.30
N LEU A 117 4.05 20.29 25.46
CA LEU A 117 3.28 20.23 26.69
C LEU A 117 3.83 21.23 27.67
N TYR A 118 2.93 21.90 28.37
CA TYR A 118 3.29 22.91 29.35
C TYR A 118 3.26 22.31 30.75
N ALA A 119 4.18 22.77 31.60
CA ALA A 119 4.26 22.41 33.01
C ALA A 119 4.55 23.63 33.86
N ASN A 120 4.36 23.50 35.18
CA ASN A 120 4.66 24.53 36.16
C ASN A 120 6.18 24.54 36.47
N THR A 121 6.98 24.85 35.45
CA THR A 121 8.44 24.99 35.51
C THR A 121 8.84 26.44 35.17
N PRO A 122 10.05 26.90 35.50
CA PRO A 122 10.46 28.29 35.25
C PRO A 122 10.35 28.73 33.78
N ASN A 123 10.48 27.79 32.84
CA ASN A 123 10.37 28.02 31.40
C ASN A 123 8.99 27.63 30.82
N ASN A 124 8.01 27.27 31.67
CA ASN A 124 6.71 26.71 31.30
C ASN A 124 6.79 25.47 30.38
N ASN A 125 7.89 24.74 30.40
CA ASN A 125 8.11 23.57 29.56
C ASN A 125 7.89 22.30 30.38
N GLY A 126 6.92 21.48 29.97
CA GLY A 126 6.75 20.13 30.48
C GLY A 126 7.52 19.13 29.62
N TYR A 127 7.18 19.10 28.34
CA TYR A 127 7.84 18.25 27.36
C TYR A 127 7.75 18.93 25.99
N CYS A 128 8.85 18.99 25.25
CA CYS A 128 8.85 19.61 23.92
C CYS A 128 9.74 18.81 22.97
N ILE A 129 9.23 18.59 21.76
CA ILE A 129 10.00 18.08 20.62
C ILE A 129 10.00 19.18 19.57
N TYR A 130 11.19 19.55 19.11
CA TYR A 130 11.31 20.58 18.08
C TYR A 130 12.48 20.27 17.14
N MET A 131 12.45 20.88 15.97
CA MET A 131 13.50 20.78 14.95
C MET A 131 14.03 22.17 14.63
N ASN A 132 15.31 22.27 14.32
CA ASN A 132 15.93 23.51 13.87
C ASN A 132 17.06 23.23 12.85
N ASN A 133 17.81 24.27 12.50
CA ASN A 133 18.97 24.18 11.59
C ASN A 133 18.66 23.51 10.25
N PHE A 134 17.50 23.85 9.69
CA PHE A 134 17.05 23.29 8.43
C PHE A 134 17.90 23.79 7.26
N THR A 135 18.37 22.86 6.43
CA THR A 135 19.07 23.14 5.18
C THR A 135 18.47 22.29 4.07
N THR A 136 17.91 22.93 3.04
CA THR A 136 17.45 22.24 1.84
C THR A 136 18.66 21.79 1.03
N MET A 137 18.65 20.54 0.60
CA MET A 137 19.69 19.94 -0.23
C MET A 137 19.11 19.53 -1.59
N PRO A 138 19.94 19.31 -2.63
CA PRO A 138 19.47 18.78 -3.90
C PRO A 138 18.74 17.43 -3.73
N GLY A 139 17.77 17.16 -4.61
CA GLY A 139 17.11 15.85 -4.68
C GLY A 139 16.06 15.61 -3.61
N ASN A 140 15.21 16.61 -3.29
CA ASN A 140 14.12 16.50 -2.31
C ASN A 140 14.56 16.23 -0.87
N MET A 141 15.83 16.48 -0.55
CA MET A 141 16.41 16.21 0.76
C MET A 141 16.43 17.47 1.65
N ILE A 142 16.20 17.27 2.95
CA ILE A 142 16.34 18.28 4.00
C ILE A 142 17.28 17.74 5.07
N SER A 143 18.27 18.55 5.46
CA SER A 143 19.09 18.34 6.66
C SER A 143 18.49 19.14 7.81
N MET A 144 18.37 18.56 9.00
CA MET A 144 17.87 19.27 10.19
C MET A 144 18.45 18.70 11.48
N ASP A 145 18.35 19.45 12.57
CA ASP A 145 18.63 18.94 13.91
C ASP A 145 17.32 18.79 14.69
N MET A 146 17.15 17.65 15.36
CA MET A 146 15.99 17.40 16.22
C MET A 146 16.39 17.48 17.69
N TYR A 147 15.55 18.08 18.50
CA TYR A 147 15.76 18.27 19.94
C TYR A 147 14.57 17.78 20.73
N VAL A 148 14.86 17.30 21.92
CA VAL A 148 13.86 17.00 22.94
C VAL A 148 14.23 17.72 24.24
N SER A 149 13.25 18.32 24.90
CA SER A 149 13.43 18.92 26.22
C SER A 149 12.31 18.47 27.15
N PHE A 150 12.60 18.46 28.45
CA PHE A 150 11.66 18.08 29.49
C PHE A 150 11.92 18.88 30.75
N GLY A 151 10.86 19.44 31.33
CA GLY A 151 10.96 20.29 32.50
C GLY A 151 11.91 21.48 32.28
N SER A 152 12.77 21.71 33.28
CA SER A 152 13.77 22.78 33.30
C SER A 152 15.09 22.35 32.64
N LEU A 153 15.21 21.11 32.17
CA LEU A 153 16.44 20.59 31.57
C LEU A 153 16.74 21.27 30.24
N SER A 154 18.03 21.49 29.98
CA SER A 154 18.50 21.97 28.68
C SER A 154 18.05 21.02 27.55
N PRO A 155 17.65 21.54 26.39
CA PRO A 155 17.30 20.70 25.25
C PRO A 155 18.44 19.78 24.84
N MET A 156 18.11 18.52 24.56
CA MET A 156 19.06 17.52 24.10
C MET A 156 18.92 17.36 22.60
N ARG A 157 20.04 17.51 21.88
CA ARG A 157 20.10 17.18 20.46
C ARG A 157 20.02 15.67 20.30
N CYS A 158 19.09 15.22 19.48
CA CYS A 158 18.95 13.83 19.09
C CYS A 158 20.12 13.46 18.17
N SER A 159 20.74 12.30 18.42
CA SER A 159 21.81 11.76 17.58
C SER A 159 21.51 10.33 17.19
N GLN A 160 21.97 9.92 16.01
CA GLN A 160 21.93 8.52 15.63
C GLN A 160 22.77 7.69 16.61
N ALA A 161 22.22 6.57 17.08
CA ALA A 161 22.89 5.72 18.06
C ALA A 161 24.33 5.39 17.62
N SER A 162 25.30 5.58 18.53
CA SER A 162 26.73 5.32 18.32
C SER A 162 27.47 6.25 17.34
N MET A 163 26.87 7.38 16.95
CA MET A 163 27.53 8.40 16.13
C MET A 163 27.58 9.75 16.86
N ALA A 164 28.55 10.60 16.50
CA ALA A 164 28.54 11.99 16.94
C ALA A 164 27.24 12.68 16.47
N PRO A 165 26.70 13.68 17.19
CA PRO A 165 25.48 14.37 16.78
C PRO A 165 25.63 15.00 15.40
N THR A 166 25.06 14.34 14.39
CA THR A 166 24.96 14.81 13.02
C THR A 166 23.53 15.26 12.74
N SER A 167 23.38 16.16 11.77
CA SER A 167 22.06 16.52 11.28
C SER A 167 21.40 15.32 10.62
N ILE A 168 20.10 15.21 10.84
CA ILE A 168 19.22 14.18 10.31
C ILE A 168 18.86 14.54 8.88
N MET A 169 19.00 13.59 7.97
CA MET A 169 18.63 13.74 6.57
C MET A 169 17.25 13.15 6.33
N LEU A 170 16.34 13.95 5.78
CA LEU A 170 14.98 13.57 5.43
C LEU A 170 14.76 13.74 3.94
N ASP A 171 14.05 12.82 3.33
CA ASP A 171 13.55 12.89 1.96
C ASP A 171 12.07 13.33 2.02
N THR A 172 11.76 14.49 1.45
CA THR A 172 10.41 15.07 1.44
C THR A 172 9.40 14.25 0.63
N THR A 173 9.86 13.31 -0.19
CA THR A 173 8.97 12.37 -0.89
C THR A 173 8.47 11.25 0.02
N LYS A 174 9.10 11.07 1.18
CA LYS A 174 8.84 9.98 2.11
C LYS A 174 7.94 10.38 3.28
N LYS A 175 7.30 9.37 3.86
CA LYS A 175 6.44 9.51 5.03
C LYS A 175 7.19 8.98 6.24
N TYR A 176 7.19 9.74 7.32
CA TYR A 176 7.94 9.44 8.53
C TYR A 176 7.02 9.26 9.73
N MET A 177 7.27 8.21 10.50
CA MET A 177 6.72 8.05 11.85
C MET A 177 7.78 8.45 12.86
N ILE A 178 7.49 9.50 13.62
CA ILE A 178 8.32 10.00 14.72
C ILE A 178 7.69 9.50 16.02
N VAL A 179 8.42 8.65 16.74
CA VAL A 179 8.03 8.11 18.04
C VAL A 179 8.93 8.69 19.10
N ALA A 180 8.37 9.47 20.02
CA ALA A 180 9.12 10.13 21.07
C ALA A 180 8.61 9.68 22.44
N SER A 181 9.49 9.08 23.24
CA SER A 181 9.14 8.42 24.48
C SER A 181 9.89 9.00 25.66
N LYS A 182 9.19 9.20 26.77
CA LYS A 182 9.77 9.49 28.08
C LYS A 182 9.59 8.26 28.96
N GLY A 183 10.70 7.64 29.35
CA GLY A 183 10.75 6.58 30.36
C GLY A 183 11.20 7.10 31.73
N ALA A 184 11.43 6.20 32.68
CA ALA A 184 11.84 6.53 34.05
C ALA A 184 13.24 7.18 34.19
N GLY A 185 14.01 7.27 33.10
CA GLY A 185 15.35 7.87 33.10
C GLY A 185 15.95 7.97 31.70
N ARG A 186 15.10 8.05 30.68
CA ARG A 186 15.55 8.14 29.29
C ARG A 186 14.49 8.83 28.45
N LEU A 187 14.95 9.79 27.65
CA LEU A 187 14.20 10.26 26.50
C LEU A 187 14.72 9.53 25.28
N ARG A 188 13.81 9.03 24.47
CA ARG A 188 14.13 8.31 23.24
C ARG A 188 13.28 8.86 22.12
N VAL A 189 13.91 9.17 20.99
CA VAL A 189 13.19 9.46 19.75
C VAL A 189 13.51 8.36 18.74
N THR A 190 12.55 7.97 17.94
CA THR A 190 12.74 6.96 16.89
C THR A 190 12.06 7.49 15.66
N LEU A 191 12.85 7.65 14.60
CA LEU A 191 12.39 8.10 13.31
C LEU A 191 12.35 6.89 12.38
N VAL A 192 11.18 6.60 11.83
CA VAL A 192 10.93 5.46 10.96
C VAL A 192 10.42 5.96 9.62
N ASP A 193 11.09 5.58 8.54
CA ASP A 193 10.55 5.73 7.18
C ASP A 193 9.42 4.71 6.98
N VAL A 194 8.20 5.20 6.77
CA VAL A 194 7.00 4.39 6.52
C VAL A 194 6.72 4.25 5.01
N GLY A 195 7.58 4.86 4.19
CA GLY A 195 7.51 4.84 2.73
C GLY A 195 7.65 3.44 2.12
N VAL A 196 7.15 3.32 0.90
CA VAL A 196 7.01 2.05 0.16
C VAL A 196 8.39 1.43 -0.12
N ARG A 197 8.49 0.12 0.13
CA ARG A 197 9.52 -0.88 -0.29
C ARG A 197 10.74 -1.19 0.58
N THR A 198 11.10 -0.44 1.61
CA THR A 198 12.26 -0.80 2.44
C THR A 198 11.85 -1.38 3.79
N SER A 199 12.57 -2.42 4.21
CA SER A 199 12.36 -3.11 5.48
C SER A 199 12.37 -2.14 6.66
N TYR A 200 11.80 -2.60 7.78
CA TYR A 200 11.87 -1.92 9.08
C TYR A 200 13.31 -1.55 9.48
N ASP A 201 14.33 -2.19 8.91
CA ASP A 201 15.75 -1.91 9.17
C ASP A 201 16.20 -0.48 8.78
N SER A 202 15.37 0.29 8.08
CA SER A 202 15.60 1.72 7.80
C SER A 202 15.33 2.65 8.98
N GLN A 203 15.13 2.13 10.21
CA GLN A 203 14.98 2.98 11.39
C GLN A 203 16.26 3.78 11.64
N VAL A 204 16.10 5.09 11.81
CA VAL A 204 17.12 5.90 12.46
C VAL A 204 16.73 5.99 13.93
N LEU A 205 17.38 5.16 14.75
CA LEU A 205 17.27 5.27 16.20
C LEU A 205 17.99 6.54 16.65
N LEU A 206 17.21 7.49 17.13
CA LEU A 206 17.68 8.79 17.60
C LEU A 206 17.67 8.79 19.13
N ASP A 207 18.81 8.47 19.73
CA ASP A 207 18.93 8.55 21.17
C ASP A 207 19.32 9.97 21.58
N SER A 208 18.59 10.54 22.54
CA SER A 208 18.97 11.79 23.21
C SER A 208 19.82 11.53 24.46
N GLY A 209 20.07 10.26 24.80
CA GLY A 209 20.90 9.85 25.92
C GLY A 209 20.09 9.51 27.18
N SER A 210 20.72 8.78 28.10
CA SER A 210 20.19 8.52 29.44
C SER A 210 20.52 9.68 30.36
N MET A 211 19.55 10.55 30.65
CA MET A 211 19.64 11.44 31.79
C MET A 211 19.04 10.75 33.01
N ALA A 212 19.65 10.91 34.18
CA ALA A 212 18.94 10.71 35.44
C ALA A 212 17.83 11.77 35.54
N MET A 213 16.72 11.54 34.84
CA MET A 213 15.52 12.39 34.88
C MET A 213 14.89 12.23 36.26
N ARG A 214 15.44 12.94 37.23
CA ARG A 214 14.89 13.03 38.59
C ARG A 214 13.94 14.21 38.74
N GLU A 215 13.79 15.05 37.71
CA GLU A 215 12.85 16.16 37.73
C GLU A 215 11.44 15.62 37.56
N SER A 216 10.62 15.74 38.61
CA SER A 216 9.18 15.57 38.53
C SER A 216 8.57 16.84 37.97
N VAL A 217 7.77 16.74 36.90
CA VAL A 217 7.06 17.89 36.34
C VAL A 217 5.56 17.76 36.60
N VAL A 218 4.96 18.84 37.07
CA VAL A 218 3.50 18.95 37.18
C VAL A 218 3.01 19.69 35.94
N PHE A 219 2.33 18.97 35.04
CA PHE A 219 1.75 19.57 33.83
C PHE A 219 0.75 20.67 34.19
N SER A 220 0.69 21.72 33.38
CA SER A 220 -0.09 22.91 33.67
C SER A 220 -1.49 22.86 33.05
N ASN A 221 -2.28 23.89 33.32
CA ASN A 221 -3.58 24.14 32.70
C ASN A 221 -3.49 24.84 31.34
N ARG A 222 -2.34 24.80 30.66
CA ARG A 222 -2.22 25.26 29.28
C ARG A 222 -2.45 24.12 28.30
N GLU A 223 -3.09 24.44 27.19
CA GLU A 223 -3.33 23.54 26.06
C GLU A 223 -2.00 23.02 25.50
N MET A 224 -1.96 21.74 25.12
CA MET A 224 -0.86 21.24 24.32
C MET A 224 -0.86 21.92 22.95
N MET A 225 0.30 22.03 22.32
CA MET A 225 0.43 22.67 21.01
C MET A 225 1.26 21.87 20.02
N ILE A 226 0.83 21.87 18.77
CA ILE A 226 1.58 21.36 17.60
C ILE A 226 1.71 22.52 16.61
N ASN A 227 2.90 22.70 16.06
CA ASN A 227 3.23 23.80 15.15
C ASN A 227 2.89 25.20 15.71
N ASN A 228 3.18 25.46 16.99
CA ASN A 228 2.90 26.76 17.62
C ASN A 228 3.51 27.96 16.86
N ASN A 229 4.62 27.74 16.16
CA ASN A 229 5.31 28.77 15.40
C ASN A 229 4.85 28.84 13.94
N GLU A 230 3.80 28.12 13.54
CA GLU A 230 3.19 28.21 12.20
C GLU A 230 4.22 28.08 11.05
N ASN A 231 5.17 27.18 11.23
CA ASN A 231 6.32 26.98 10.33
C ASN A 231 6.64 25.51 10.06
N PHE A 232 5.78 24.60 10.51
CA PHE A 232 5.86 23.18 10.19
C PHE A 232 5.32 22.93 8.78
N ASN A 233 6.20 22.99 7.79
CA ASN A 233 5.88 22.63 6.41
C ASN A 233 5.86 21.11 6.26
N ALA A 234 4.78 20.51 6.75
CA ALA A 234 4.52 19.09 6.66
C ALA A 234 3.01 18.85 6.57
N ASN A 235 2.66 17.65 6.10
CA ASN A 235 1.32 17.13 6.24
C ASN A 235 1.31 16.06 7.34
N ILE A 236 0.44 16.22 8.34
CA ILE A 236 0.28 15.23 9.42
C ILE A 236 -0.86 14.29 9.06
N MET A 237 -0.57 12.99 9.08
CA MET A 237 -1.53 11.93 8.76
C MET A 237 -2.10 11.29 10.03
N ALA A 238 -1.29 11.13 11.08
CA ALA A 238 -1.76 10.60 12.35
C ALA A 238 -1.00 11.19 13.52
N PHE A 239 -1.68 11.30 14.66
CA PHE A 239 -1.13 11.74 15.93
C PHE A 239 -1.65 10.85 17.05
N GLY A 240 -0.76 10.40 17.93
CA GLY A 240 -1.09 9.52 19.04
C GLY A 240 -0.33 9.85 20.31
N VAL A 241 -0.99 9.69 21.45
CA VAL A 241 -0.42 9.78 22.80
C VAL A 241 -0.73 8.49 23.54
N PHE A 242 0.30 7.92 24.16
CA PHE A 242 0.22 6.70 24.95
C PHE A 242 0.72 6.99 26.38
N ASN A 243 -0.02 6.53 27.39
CA ASN A 243 0.35 6.68 28.82
C ASN A 243 1.37 5.65 29.31
N ARG A 244 2.18 5.13 28.37
CA ARG A 244 3.28 4.21 28.62
C ARG A 244 4.36 4.39 27.55
N VAL A 245 5.55 3.88 27.83
CA VAL A 245 6.59 3.77 26.80
C VAL A 245 6.25 2.62 25.86
N LEU A 246 6.22 2.90 24.56
CA LEU A 246 6.14 1.86 23.53
C LEU A 246 7.53 1.22 23.32
N GLY A 247 7.60 -0.10 23.48
CA GLY A 247 8.78 -0.88 23.13
C GLY A 247 8.89 -1.10 21.62
N ASP A 248 10.05 -1.60 21.17
CA ASP A 248 10.36 -1.78 19.74
C ASP A 248 9.32 -2.64 19.01
N THR A 249 8.80 -3.69 19.66
CA THR A 249 7.73 -4.53 19.09
C THR A 249 6.44 -3.75 18.83
N ALA A 250 6.05 -2.84 19.73
CA ALA A 250 4.85 -2.03 19.56
C ALA A 250 5.05 -0.94 18.50
N ILE A 251 6.25 -0.37 18.43
CA ILE A 251 6.63 0.58 17.36
C ILE A 251 6.64 -0.13 16.00
N HIS A 252 7.15 -1.36 15.93
CA HIS A 252 7.11 -2.18 14.73
C HIS A 252 5.68 -2.52 14.31
N ALA A 253 4.80 -2.87 15.25
CA ALA A 253 3.39 -3.10 14.97
C ALA A 253 2.71 -1.84 14.40
N LEU A 254 2.96 -0.65 14.95
CA LEU A 254 2.48 0.62 14.40
C LEU A 254 3.02 0.90 12.99
N TYR A 255 4.31 0.62 12.75
CA TYR A 255 4.89 0.73 11.42
C TYR A 255 4.19 -0.19 10.41
N LEU A 256 3.99 -1.48 10.75
CA LEU A 256 3.32 -2.44 9.88
C LEU A 256 1.87 -2.03 9.61
N TYR A 257 1.19 -1.53 10.65
CA TYR A 257 -0.16 -1.00 10.56
C TYR A 257 -0.24 0.14 9.53
N TYR A 258 0.54 1.21 9.70
CA TYR A 258 0.52 2.34 8.76
C TYR A 258 1.01 1.97 7.38
N ASN A 259 2.02 1.10 7.26
CA ASN A 259 2.48 0.60 5.96
C ASN A 259 1.36 -0.15 5.23
N GLY A 260 0.58 -0.97 5.95
CA GLY A 260 -0.59 -1.65 5.42
C GLY A 260 -1.68 -0.68 4.96
N VAL A 261 -1.93 0.38 5.73
CA VAL A 261 -2.89 1.45 5.37
C VAL A 261 -2.44 2.17 4.11
N PHE A 262 -1.16 2.59 4.01
CA PHE A 262 -0.62 3.22 2.80
C PHE A 262 -0.68 2.32 1.58
N ARG A 263 -0.35 1.03 1.71
CA ARG A 263 -0.48 0.07 0.61
C ARG A 263 -1.91 -0.02 0.13
N LYS A 264 -2.90 -0.11 1.02
CA LYS A 264 -4.32 -0.17 0.62
C LYS A 264 -4.79 1.06 -0.15
N MET A 265 -4.18 2.23 0.09
CA MET A 265 -4.50 3.48 -0.60
C MET A 265 -3.67 3.72 -1.88
N ASP A 266 -2.60 2.97 -2.09
CA ASP A 266 -1.78 3.07 -3.30
C ASP A 266 -2.58 2.56 -4.50
N PRO A 267 -2.83 3.39 -5.54
CA PRO A 267 -3.58 2.98 -6.73
C PRO A 267 -2.97 1.76 -7.43
N GLU A 268 -1.64 1.62 -7.44
CA GLU A 268 -0.97 0.48 -8.03
C GLU A 268 -1.26 -0.80 -7.24
N TYR A 269 -1.19 -0.72 -5.91
CA TYR A 269 -1.53 -1.84 -5.04
C TYR A 269 -3.01 -2.20 -5.14
N ALA A 270 -3.91 -1.22 -5.20
CA ALA A 270 -5.33 -1.46 -5.40
C ALA A 270 -5.61 -2.16 -6.74
N ALA A 271 -4.89 -1.80 -7.81
CA ALA A 271 -4.96 -2.51 -9.09
C ALA A 271 -4.47 -3.95 -8.97
N VAL A 272 -3.32 -4.19 -8.34
CA VAL A 272 -2.78 -5.55 -8.11
C VAL A 272 -3.73 -6.37 -7.23
N ALA A 273 -4.28 -5.81 -6.16
CA ALA A 273 -5.23 -6.47 -5.28
C ALA A 273 -6.53 -6.85 -6.02
N ARG A 274 -7.04 -5.98 -6.90
CA ARG A 274 -8.17 -6.30 -7.78
C ARG A 274 -7.85 -7.47 -8.70
N SER A 275 -6.67 -7.47 -9.34
CA SER A 275 -6.22 -8.57 -10.19
C SER A 275 -6.06 -9.88 -9.42
N LEU A 276 -5.53 -9.84 -8.19
CA LEU A 276 -5.41 -11.02 -7.32
C LEU A 276 -6.79 -11.57 -6.93
N ARG A 277 -7.74 -10.71 -6.53
CA ARG A 277 -9.10 -11.14 -6.22
C ARG A 277 -9.81 -11.72 -7.44
N ALA A 278 -9.63 -11.10 -8.61
CA ALA A 278 -10.19 -11.61 -9.86
C ALA A 278 -9.60 -12.99 -10.21
N LEU A 279 -8.30 -13.17 -10.00
CA LEU A 279 -7.64 -14.47 -10.15
C LEU A 279 -8.20 -15.49 -9.16
N GLU A 280 -8.28 -15.17 -7.86
CA GLU A 280 -8.85 -16.04 -6.82
C GLU A 280 -10.30 -16.41 -7.12
N ALA A 281 -11.12 -15.45 -7.55
CA ALA A 281 -12.49 -15.72 -7.99
C ALA A 281 -12.53 -16.64 -9.22
N ALA A 282 -11.60 -16.48 -10.17
CA ALA A 282 -11.51 -17.36 -11.33
C ALA A 282 -11.08 -18.80 -10.99
N LYS A 283 -10.43 -19.02 -9.83
CA LYS A 283 -10.10 -20.35 -9.32
C LYS A 283 -11.30 -21.08 -8.74
N LEU A 284 -12.34 -20.36 -8.32
CA LEU A 284 -13.56 -20.95 -7.79
C LEU A 284 -14.28 -21.75 -8.88
N CYS A 285 -15.08 -22.72 -8.43
CA CYS A 285 -15.88 -23.54 -9.33
C CYS A 285 -16.86 -22.66 -10.15
N PRO A 286 -16.75 -22.67 -11.48
CA PRO A 286 -17.55 -21.80 -12.35
C PRO A 286 -18.87 -22.44 -12.78
N TYR A 287 -19.27 -23.57 -12.19
CA TYR A 287 -20.45 -24.35 -12.57
C TYR A 287 -21.60 -24.16 -11.56
N ASP A 288 -22.69 -24.92 -11.70
CA ASP A 288 -23.75 -24.93 -10.69
C ASP A 288 -23.33 -25.62 -9.39
N GLU A 289 -24.11 -25.41 -8.33
CA GLU A 289 -23.83 -25.94 -6.98
C GLU A 289 -23.69 -27.47 -6.98
N ALA A 290 -24.49 -28.19 -7.78
CA ALA A 290 -24.42 -29.64 -7.90
C ALA A 290 -23.07 -30.10 -8.47
N THR A 291 -22.62 -29.47 -9.57
CA THR A 291 -21.31 -29.75 -10.18
C THR A 291 -20.18 -29.37 -9.23
N CYS A 292 -20.28 -28.21 -8.58
CA CYS A 292 -19.26 -27.75 -7.64
C CYS A 292 -19.14 -28.66 -6.42
N THR A 293 -20.25 -29.21 -5.93
CA THR A 293 -20.25 -30.20 -4.85
C THR A 293 -19.57 -31.50 -5.26
N ALA A 294 -19.80 -31.97 -6.49
CA ALA A 294 -19.12 -33.14 -7.04
C ALA A 294 -17.60 -32.90 -7.25
N CYS A 295 -17.20 -31.64 -7.43
CA CYS A 295 -15.84 -31.22 -7.74
C CYS A 295 -15.09 -30.55 -6.58
N THR A 296 -15.45 -30.83 -5.33
CA THR A 296 -14.82 -30.24 -4.14
C THR A 296 -13.32 -30.49 -4.01
N SER A 297 -12.77 -31.50 -4.70
CA SER A 297 -11.33 -31.79 -4.73
C SER A 297 -10.53 -30.88 -5.67
N VAL A 298 -11.18 -30.10 -6.54
CA VAL A 298 -10.50 -29.20 -7.48
C VAL A 298 -10.23 -27.86 -6.80
N ALA A 299 -8.98 -27.61 -6.43
CA ALA A 299 -8.57 -26.38 -5.75
C ALA A 299 -8.46 -25.16 -6.68
N ASP A 300 -8.32 -25.38 -7.99
CA ASP A 300 -8.11 -24.31 -8.98
C ASP A 300 -8.70 -24.71 -10.34
N PHE A 301 -9.88 -24.14 -10.67
CA PHE A 301 -10.57 -24.35 -11.94
C PHE A 301 -9.99 -23.53 -13.12
N THR A 302 -8.88 -22.80 -12.89
CA THR A 302 -8.11 -22.19 -13.99
C THR A 302 -7.08 -23.15 -14.58
N ASP A 303 -6.73 -24.24 -13.89
CA ASP A 303 -5.79 -25.26 -14.37
C ASP A 303 -6.55 -26.54 -14.77
N ASP A 304 -6.67 -26.78 -16.08
CA ASP A 304 -7.34 -27.98 -16.62
C ASP A 304 -6.72 -29.27 -16.09
N ARG A 305 -5.44 -29.28 -15.69
CA ARG A 305 -4.81 -30.49 -15.12
C ARG A 305 -5.40 -30.85 -13.75
N ASN A 306 -5.76 -29.86 -12.94
CA ASN A 306 -6.43 -30.10 -11.66
C ASN A 306 -7.85 -30.64 -11.87
N ILE A 307 -8.53 -30.15 -12.89
CA ILE A 307 -9.86 -30.65 -13.28
C ILE A 307 -9.75 -32.09 -13.75
N MET A 308 -8.79 -32.39 -14.63
CA MET A 308 -8.58 -33.74 -15.18
C MET A 308 -8.08 -34.75 -14.14
N ALA A 309 -7.34 -34.31 -13.13
CA ALA A 309 -6.89 -35.15 -12.02
C ALA A 309 -7.98 -35.36 -10.94
N SER A 310 -9.17 -34.80 -11.12
CA SER A 310 -10.27 -34.91 -10.16
C SER A 310 -10.96 -36.28 -10.20
N SER A 311 -11.97 -36.46 -9.34
CA SER A 311 -12.74 -37.70 -9.28
C SER A 311 -13.56 -37.92 -10.57
N THR A 312 -13.86 -39.18 -10.88
CA THR A 312 -14.78 -39.53 -12.00
C THR A 312 -16.16 -38.91 -11.81
N GLN A 313 -16.61 -38.74 -10.56
CA GLN A 313 -17.86 -38.06 -10.23
C GLN A 313 -17.82 -36.58 -10.63
N CYS A 314 -16.71 -35.88 -10.38
CA CYS A 314 -16.54 -34.49 -10.81
C CYS A 314 -16.55 -34.37 -12.34
N LEU A 315 -15.76 -35.20 -13.03
CA LEU A 315 -15.69 -35.18 -14.50
C LEU A 315 -17.06 -35.43 -15.14
N SER A 316 -17.80 -36.42 -14.63
CA SER A 316 -19.16 -36.72 -15.11
C SER A 316 -20.16 -35.60 -14.83
N ALA A 317 -20.01 -34.90 -13.69
CA ALA A 317 -20.88 -33.77 -13.36
C ALA A 317 -20.61 -32.58 -14.30
N ILE A 318 -19.34 -32.29 -14.60
CA ILE A 318 -18.95 -31.25 -15.56
C ILE A 318 -19.49 -31.57 -16.96
N ASP A 319 -19.36 -32.81 -17.42
CA ASP A 319 -19.91 -33.24 -18.73
C ASP A 319 -21.43 -33.06 -18.79
N SER A 320 -22.14 -33.48 -17.73
CA SER A 320 -23.59 -33.32 -17.64
C SER A 320 -23.99 -31.84 -17.68
N PHE A 321 -23.33 -31.00 -16.88
CA PHE A 321 -23.57 -29.56 -16.86
C PHE A 321 -23.33 -28.93 -18.23
N CYS A 322 -22.20 -29.22 -18.87
CA CYS A 322 -21.83 -28.62 -20.15
C CYS A 322 -22.67 -29.11 -21.32
N THR A 323 -23.18 -30.34 -21.26
CA THR A 323 -24.15 -30.86 -22.22
C THR A 323 -25.48 -30.12 -22.14
N MET A 324 -25.93 -29.77 -20.93
CA MET A 324 -27.16 -28.99 -20.72
C MET A 324 -26.95 -27.49 -21.00
N ASN A 325 -25.73 -26.98 -20.80
CA ASN A 325 -25.41 -25.56 -20.88
C ASN A 325 -24.26 -25.29 -21.86
N PRO A 326 -24.40 -25.63 -23.17
CA PRO A 326 -23.31 -25.50 -24.14
C PRO A 326 -22.87 -24.03 -24.35
N GLY A 327 -23.77 -23.06 -24.09
CA GLY A 327 -23.45 -21.63 -24.16
C GLY A 327 -22.68 -21.08 -22.95
N HIS A 328 -22.45 -21.89 -21.90
CA HIS A 328 -21.68 -21.46 -20.75
C HIS A 328 -20.20 -21.22 -21.14
N PRO A 329 -19.52 -20.17 -20.64
CA PRO A 329 -18.16 -19.83 -21.08
C PRO A 329 -17.13 -20.95 -20.93
N ARG A 330 -17.30 -21.83 -19.93
CA ARG A 330 -16.44 -23.01 -19.70
C ARG A 330 -16.82 -24.25 -20.49
N CYS A 331 -17.94 -24.23 -21.22
CA CYS A 331 -18.50 -25.38 -21.93
C CYS A 331 -18.39 -25.22 -23.46
N TRP A 332 -17.49 -24.36 -23.92
CA TRP A 332 -17.34 -24.01 -25.34
C TRP A 332 -17.00 -25.20 -26.25
N CYS A 333 -16.39 -26.28 -25.73
CA CYS A 333 -16.16 -27.53 -26.45
C CYS A 333 -17.37 -28.48 -26.49
N TRP A 334 -18.45 -28.17 -25.77
CA TRP A 334 -19.73 -28.88 -25.85
C TRP A 334 -20.70 -28.21 -26.84
N ASP A 335 -20.50 -26.92 -27.19
CA ASP A 335 -21.27 -26.29 -28.27
C ASP A 335 -20.68 -26.64 -29.64
N ILE A 336 -21.30 -27.62 -30.31
CA ILE A 336 -20.91 -28.03 -31.67
C ILE A 336 -21.09 -26.93 -32.72
N ARG A 337 -21.82 -25.85 -32.40
CA ARG A 337 -22.02 -24.69 -33.30
C ARG A 337 -20.93 -23.64 -33.11
N ASN A 338 -20.11 -23.77 -32.07
CA ASN A 338 -18.96 -22.89 -31.88
C ASN A 338 -18.01 -23.05 -33.08
N PRO A 339 -17.63 -21.96 -33.78
CA PRO A 339 -16.71 -22.03 -34.92
C PRO A 339 -15.33 -22.61 -34.55
N TYR A 340 -14.98 -22.63 -33.26
CA TYR A 340 -13.76 -23.23 -32.74
C TYR A 340 -13.90 -24.72 -32.38
N TYR A 341 -15.09 -25.31 -32.51
CA TYR A 341 -15.30 -26.73 -32.26
C TYR A 341 -14.57 -27.58 -33.33
N GLY A 342 -13.57 -28.35 -32.89
CA GLY A 342 -12.74 -29.19 -33.76
C GLY A 342 -12.25 -30.46 -33.07
N THR A 343 -11.20 -31.08 -33.63
CA THR A 343 -10.61 -32.32 -33.09
C THR A 343 -10.14 -32.15 -31.64
N CYS A 344 -9.51 -31.03 -31.29
CA CYS A 344 -9.03 -30.79 -29.93
C CYS A 344 -10.21 -30.70 -28.91
N CYS A 345 -11.35 -30.11 -29.28
CA CYS A 345 -12.56 -30.14 -28.43
C CYS A 345 -13.17 -31.53 -28.28
N LYS A 346 -13.14 -32.36 -29.33
CA LYS A 346 -13.60 -33.75 -29.24
C LYS A 346 -12.73 -34.56 -28.28
N VAL A 347 -11.41 -34.40 -28.37
CA VAL A 347 -10.46 -35.06 -27.46
C VAL A 347 -10.66 -34.58 -26.02
N TYR A 348 -10.74 -33.26 -25.81
CA TYR A 348 -11.00 -32.69 -24.49
C TYR A 348 -12.31 -33.20 -23.90
N ARG A 349 -13.42 -33.16 -24.65
CA ARG A 349 -14.73 -33.69 -24.22
C ARG A 349 -14.67 -35.17 -23.87
N ASN A 350 -13.96 -35.97 -24.67
CA ASN A 350 -13.85 -37.41 -24.43
C ASN A 350 -13.19 -37.72 -23.06
N MET A 351 -12.32 -36.86 -22.55
CA MET A 351 -11.72 -37.04 -21.22
C MET A 351 -12.76 -36.93 -20.08
N PHE A 352 -13.90 -36.27 -20.31
CA PHE A 352 -14.99 -36.17 -19.33
C PHE A 352 -16.05 -37.26 -19.51
N THR A 353 -16.19 -37.82 -20.72
CA THR A 353 -17.21 -38.86 -21.03
C THR A 353 -16.68 -40.29 -20.87
N ASP A 354 -15.40 -40.56 -21.19
CA ASP A 354 -14.82 -41.91 -21.15
C ASP A 354 -14.25 -42.24 -19.77
N GLN A 355 -15.12 -42.71 -18.88
CA GLN A 355 -14.79 -43.18 -17.52
C GLN A 355 -13.75 -44.33 -17.48
N HIS A 356 -13.47 -44.99 -18.62
CA HIS A 356 -12.54 -46.12 -18.72
C HIS A 356 -11.09 -45.76 -19.11
N ASN A 357 -10.83 -44.55 -19.62
CA ASN A 357 -9.50 -44.14 -20.07
C ASN A 357 -8.71 -43.29 -19.07
N ALA A 358 -9.36 -42.79 -18.00
CA ALA A 358 -8.67 -42.02 -16.94
C ALA A 358 -7.56 -42.86 -16.25
N SER A 359 -7.77 -44.18 -16.10
CA SER A 359 -6.79 -45.14 -15.59
C SER A 359 -5.61 -45.38 -16.55
N ALA A 360 -5.81 -45.19 -17.86
CA ALA A 360 -4.79 -45.39 -18.88
C ALA A 360 -3.88 -44.16 -19.04
N LEU A 361 -4.41 -42.95 -18.84
CA LEU A 361 -3.64 -41.70 -18.86
C LEU A 361 -2.74 -41.53 -17.62
N THR A 362 -3.16 -42.00 -16.46
CA THR A 362 -2.29 -42.04 -15.26
C THR A 362 -1.14 -43.06 -15.40
N ALA A 363 -1.37 -44.15 -16.14
CA ALA A 363 -0.31 -45.12 -16.47
C ALA A 363 0.71 -44.57 -17.50
N ALA A 364 0.28 -43.70 -18.42
CA ALA A 364 1.15 -43.07 -19.40
C ALA A 364 1.99 -41.91 -18.81
N ALA A 365 1.49 -41.18 -17.81
CA ALA A 365 2.21 -40.09 -17.14
C ALA A 365 3.36 -40.58 -16.22
N GLY A 366 3.43 -41.88 -15.92
CA GLY A 366 4.52 -42.51 -15.16
C GLY A 366 5.63 -43.12 -16.02
N ALA A 367 5.52 -43.06 -17.35
CA ALA A 367 6.57 -43.49 -18.27
C ALA A 367 7.38 -42.27 -18.73
N ASP A 368 8.71 -42.34 -18.62
CA ASP A 368 9.67 -41.29 -19.00
C ASP A 368 9.29 -40.61 -20.34
N VAL A 369 8.78 -39.38 -20.26
CA VAL A 369 8.63 -38.49 -21.41
C VAL A 369 9.78 -37.49 -21.41
N ASP A 370 10.49 -37.43 -22.54
CA ASP A 370 11.53 -36.45 -22.84
C ASP A 370 11.00 -35.01 -22.67
N PRO A 371 11.59 -34.19 -21.77
CA PRO A 371 11.09 -32.86 -21.44
C PRO A 371 11.28 -31.81 -22.55
N SER A 372 11.80 -32.18 -23.73
CA SER A 372 12.09 -31.24 -24.82
C SER A 372 10.97 -31.02 -25.85
N ALA A 373 9.84 -31.73 -25.74
CA ALA A 373 8.79 -31.74 -26.79
C ALA A 373 7.37 -31.35 -26.31
N GLN A 374 7.25 -30.48 -25.29
CA GLN A 374 5.93 -30.09 -24.78
C GLN A 374 5.42 -28.78 -25.43
N PRO A 375 4.23 -28.75 -26.05
CA PRO A 375 3.60 -27.50 -26.49
C PRO A 375 3.05 -26.72 -25.29
N ASP A 376 3.28 -25.40 -25.30
CA ASP A 376 2.88 -24.45 -24.25
C ASP A 376 1.34 -24.37 -24.12
N ALA A 377 0.76 -25.15 -23.20
CA ALA A 377 -0.66 -25.12 -22.84
C ALA A 377 -1.01 -23.97 -21.84
N SER A 378 -0.05 -23.11 -21.51
CA SER A 378 -0.21 -21.97 -20.58
C SER A 378 -0.95 -20.76 -21.18
N GLY A 379 -1.24 -20.79 -22.49
CA GLY A 379 -1.86 -19.68 -23.22
C GLY A 379 -3.30 -19.36 -22.83
N GLY A 380 -4.08 -20.34 -22.35
CA GLY A 380 -5.52 -20.16 -22.07
C GLY A 380 -5.81 -19.29 -20.83
N ALA A 381 -5.09 -19.49 -19.72
CA ALA A 381 -5.26 -18.69 -18.51
C ALA A 381 -4.75 -17.24 -18.70
N ALA A 382 -3.65 -17.07 -19.45
CA ALA A 382 -3.14 -15.77 -19.82
C ALA A 382 -4.06 -15.03 -20.81
N GLN A 383 -4.67 -15.73 -21.77
CA GLN A 383 -5.67 -15.16 -22.69
C GLN A 383 -6.96 -14.79 -21.97
N GLY A 384 -7.44 -15.60 -21.02
CA GLY A 384 -8.62 -15.27 -20.21
C GLY A 384 -8.40 -14.04 -19.33
N LEU A 385 -7.21 -13.92 -18.70
CA LEU A 385 -6.83 -12.75 -17.92
C LEU A 385 -6.70 -11.49 -18.80
N MET A 386 -6.11 -11.62 -20.00
CA MET A 386 -5.97 -10.51 -20.94
C MET A 386 -7.31 -10.08 -21.56
N GLN A 387 -8.21 -11.02 -21.86
CA GLN A 387 -9.58 -10.69 -22.30
C GLN A 387 -10.39 -10.01 -21.21
N TYR A 388 -10.24 -10.43 -19.95
CA TYR A 388 -10.88 -9.79 -18.80
C TYR A 388 -10.36 -8.36 -18.59
N ILE A 389 -9.03 -8.16 -18.59
CA ILE A 389 -8.39 -6.83 -18.50
C ILE A 389 -8.80 -5.93 -19.67
N ALA A 390 -8.90 -6.46 -20.89
CA ALA A 390 -9.32 -5.71 -22.08
C ALA A 390 -10.83 -5.39 -22.10
N SER A 391 -11.64 -6.11 -21.32
CA SER A 391 -13.09 -5.89 -21.20
C SER A 391 -13.47 -4.94 -20.05
N ASP A 392 -12.52 -4.55 -19.20
CA ASP A 392 -12.75 -3.60 -18.12
C ASP A 392 -12.80 -2.16 -18.68
N PRO A 393 -13.95 -1.47 -18.63
CA PRO A 393 -14.11 -0.12 -19.17
C PRO A 393 -13.28 0.94 -18.42
N SER A 394 -12.63 0.59 -17.30
CA SER A 394 -11.72 1.48 -16.57
C SER A 394 -10.26 1.44 -17.05
N VAL A 395 -9.92 0.51 -17.95
CA VAL A 395 -8.59 0.40 -18.56
C VAL A 395 -8.59 1.14 -19.90
N ASP A 396 -8.07 2.36 -19.91
CA ASP A 396 -7.91 3.14 -21.14
C ASP A 396 -6.92 2.44 -22.09
N SER A 397 -7.38 2.10 -23.29
CA SER A 397 -6.62 1.42 -24.36
C SER A 397 -5.35 2.15 -24.83
N THR A 398 -5.08 3.35 -24.31
CA THR A 398 -3.91 4.17 -24.62
C THR A 398 -2.74 4.02 -23.65
N SER A 399 -2.91 3.40 -22.49
CA SER A 399 -1.82 3.19 -21.53
C SER A 399 -1.16 1.81 -21.72
N SER A 400 0.06 1.81 -22.26
CA SER A 400 0.92 0.62 -22.28
C SER A 400 1.17 0.13 -20.84
N PRO A 401 1.17 -1.18 -20.56
CA PRO A 401 1.45 -1.68 -19.20
C PRO A 401 2.87 -1.28 -18.80
N LEU A 402 2.98 -0.41 -17.79
CA LEU A 402 4.27 0.05 -17.27
C LEU A 402 5.07 -1.16 -16.73
N PRO A 403 6.38 -1.24 -17.01
CA PRO A 403 7.27 -2.29 -16.50
C PRO A 403 7.20 -2.52 -14.97
N GLY A 404 6.76 -1.51 -14.21
CA GLY A 404 6.57 -1.56 -12.76
C GLY A 404 5.47 -2.52 -12.29
N VAL A 405 4.37 -2.65 -13.03
CA VAL A 405 3.24 -3.55 -12.68
C VAL A 405 3.68 -5.01 -12.81
N VAL A 406 4.41 -5.33 -13.88
CA VAL A 406 4.93 -6.67 -14.16
C VAL A 406 5.96 -7.08 -13.09
N ASN A 407 6.92 -6.21 -12.76
CA ASN A 407 7.90 -6.50 -11.71
C ASN A 407 7.24 -6.66 -10.32
N THR A 408 6.17 -5.92 -10.03
CA THR A 408 5.43 -6.04 -8.77
C THR A 408 4.63 -7.35 -8.72
N LEU A 409 4.05 -7.77 -9.85
CA LEU A 409 3.39 -9.08 -9.98
C LEU A 409 4.39 -10.25 -9.83
N LEU A 410 5.56 -10.15 -10.48
CA LEU A 410 6.65 -11.13 -10.37
C LEU A 410 7.15 -11.27 -8.93
N SER A 411 7.25 -10.16 -8.20
CA SER A 411 7.69 -10.13 -6.80
C SER A 411 6.66 -10.80 -5.87
N ALA A 412 5.37 -10.67 -6.17
CA ALA A 412 4.29 -11.28 -5.40
C ALA A 412 4.12 -12.79 -5.69
N LEU A 413 4.61 -13.27 -6.83
CA LEU A 413 4.45 -14.65 -7.30
C LEU A 413 5.71 -15.51 -7.08
N GLN A 414 6.36 -15.44 -5.91
CA GLN A 414 7.52 -16.28 -5.55
C GLN A 414 7.21 -17.80 -5.57
N LYS A 415 7.10 -18.37 -6.77
CA LYS A 415 7.09 -19.80 -7.06
C LYS A 415 8.17 -20.08 -8.12
N PRO A 416 8.99 -21.13 -7.95
CA PRO A 416 9.97 -21.52 -8.96
C PRO A 416 9.29 -21.81 -10.31
N GLY A 417 9.78 -21.22 -11.40
CA GLY A 417 9.36 -21.51 -12.78
C GLY A 417 8.44 -20.50 -13.46
N VAL A 418 7.81 -19.56 -12.74
CA VAL A 418 6.93 -18.53 -13.35
C VAL A 418 7.71 -17.34 -13.91
N GLY A 419 8.91 -17.07 -13.37
CA GLY A 419 9.75 -15.94 -13.78
C GLY A 419 10.30 -16.06 -15.21
N ASP A 420 10.68 -17.25 -15.65
CA ASP A 420 11.35 -17.45 -16.94
C ASP A 420 10.38 -17.41 -18.13
N ALA A 421 9.16 -17.92 -17.97
CA ALA A 421 8.13 -17.87 -19.00
C ALA A 421 7.66 -16.42 -19.27
N LEU A 422 7.52 -15.61 -18.22
CA LEU A 422 7.07 -14.22 -18.35
C LEU A 422 8.17 -13.29 -18.88
N THR A 423 9.42 -13.51 -18.47
CA THR A 423 10.60 -12.76 -18.99
C THR A 423 10.81 -13.02 -20.48
N THR A 424 10.59 -14.26 -20.93
CA THR A 424 10.69 -14.66 -22.35
C THR A 424 9.57 -14.04 -23.19
N MET A 425 8.34 -13.94 -22.65
CA MET A 425 7.23 -13.25 -23.32
C MET A 425 7.43 -11.74 -23.44
N VAL A 426 7.92 -11.07 -22.39
CA VAL A 426 8.20 -9.63 -22.40
C VAL A 426 9.32 -9.30 -23.38
N SER A 427 10.35 -10.15 -23.47
CA SER A 427 11.47 -9.97 -24.41
C SER A 427 11.05 -10.14 -25.89
N ARG A 428 10.03 -10.96 -26.17
CA ARG A 428 9.45 -11.11 -27.52
C ARG A 428 8.53 -9.95 -27.91
N ALA A 429 7.86 -9.30 -26.96
CA ALA A 429 7.03 -8.13 -27.21
C ALA A 429 7.84 -6.85 -27.49
N ILE A 430 9.10 -6.81 -27.05
CA ILE A 430 9.99 -5.63 -27.18
C ILE A 430 10.91 -5.72 -28.42
N ALA A 431 10.96 -6.86 -29.13
CA ALA A 431 11.83 -7.01 -30.30
C ALA A 431 11.36 -6.13 -31.48
N PRO A 432 12.18 -5.18 -31.99
CA PRO A 432 11.79 -4.34 -33.12
C PRO A 432 11.84 -5.13 -34.43
N THR A 433 10.77 -5.07 -35.21
CA THR A 433 10.75 -5.54 -36.60
C THR A 433 11.71 -4.69 -37.44
N SER A 434 12.80 -5.29 -37.92
CA SER A 434 13.75 -4.63 -38.81
C SER A 434 13.18 -4.55 -40.24
N PRO A 435 13.22 -3.38 -40.91
CA PRO A 435 12.96 -3.31 -42.35
C PRO A 435 14.27 -3.44 -43.13
N THR A 436 14.29 -4.37 -44.08
CA THR A 436 15.27 -4.45 -45.16
C THR A 436 15.07 -3.27 -46.14
N GLY A 437 16.13 -2.51 -46.43
CA GLY A 437 16.10 -1.49 -47.48
C GLY A 437 17.45 -0.78 -47.70
N THR A 438 17.96 -0.92 -48.92
CA THR A 438 19.27 -0.49 -49.47
C THR A 438 19.54 1.02 -49.47
N ALA A 439 20.84 1.36 -49.49
CA ALA A 439 21.46 2.68 -49.37
C ALA A 439 21.33 3.61 -50.60
N ALA A 440 21.31 4.94 -50.36
CA ALA A 440 22.10 5.97 -51.06
C ALA A 440 22.03 7.33 -50.29
N PRO A 441 23.06 8.21 -50.36
CA PRO A 441 23.17 9.39 -49.47
C PRO A 441 23.06 10.74 -50.21
N VAL A 442 22.33 11.74 -49.67
CA VAL A 442 22.55 13.18 -49.97
C VAL A 442 22.09 14.08 -48.80
N THR A 443 22.84 15.17 -48.64
CA THR A 443 22.92 16.31 -47.70
C THR A 443 21.69 17.22 -47.44
N ALA A 444 21.67 17.74 -46.19
CA ALA A 444 21.45 19.12 -45.69
C ALA A 444 20.11 19.90 -45.82
N ALA A 445 19.53 20.15 -44.63
CA ALA A 445 19.02 21.43 -44.07
C ALA A 445 17.71 22.07 -44.64
N PRO A 446 17.10 23.09 -43.97
CA PRO A 446 15.85 22.94 -43.19
C PRO A 446 14.71 23.91 -43.60
N THR A 447 13.42 23.63 -43.29
CA THR A 447 12.37 24.63 -42.90
C THR A 447 10.93 24.05 -42.79
N THR A 448 10.27 24.40 -41.66
CA THR A 448 8.87 24.88 -41.43
C THR A 448 7.58 24.13 -41.90
N THR A 449 6.70 23.91 -40.89
CA THR A 449 5.22 23.98 -40.80
C THR A 449 4.24 23.01 -41.50
N ALA A 450 3.28 22.59 -40.66
CA ALA A 450 1.82 22.44 -40.88
C ALA A 450 1.23 21.04 -41.19
N ALA A 451 0.38 20.62 -40.23
CA ALA A 451 -0.91 19.92 -40.31
C ALA A 451 -1.16 18.88 -41.44
N GLY A 452 -1.50 17.66 -41.00
CA GLY A 452 -2.14 16.65 -41.85
C GLY A 452 -2.70 15.51 -41.02
N SER A 453 -4.02 15.56 -40.77
CA SER A 453 -4.82 14.46 -40.25
C SER A 453 -4.78 13.26 -41.20
N GLY A 454 -4.27 12.12 -40.72
CA GLY A 454 -4.31 10.85 -41.43
C GLY A 454 -4.71 9.74 -40.46
N ALA A 455 -5.99 9.37 -40.47
CA ALA A 455 -6.48 8.19 -39.78
C ALA A 455 -5.87 6.94 -40.44
N GLN A 456 -4.97 6.25 -39.75
CA GLN A 456 -4.55 4.91 -40.12
C GLN A 456 -5.51 3.92 -39.46
N SER A 457 -6.27 3.22 -40.28
CA SER A 457 -7.00 2.01 -39.88
C SER A 457 -6.00 0.92 -39.51
N VAL A 458 -5.90 0.60 -38.21
CA VAL A 458 -5.17 -0.58 -37.75
C VAL A 458 -6.02 -1.80 -38.08
N GLN A 459 -5.51 -2.67 -38.96
CA GLN A 459 -6.04 -4.01 -39.12
C GLN A 459 -5.85 -4.77 -37.79
N VAL A 460 -6.96 -5.17 -37.17
CA VAL A 460 -6.97 -6.13 -36.08
C VAL A 460 -6.44 -7.45 -36.64
N VAL A 461 -5.18 -7.77 -36.33
CA VAL A 461 -4.61 -9.10 -36.59
C VAL A 461 -5.26 -10.05 -35.60
N THR A 462 -6.21 -10.86 -36.08
CA THR A 462 -6.74 -12.01 -35.35
C THR A 462 -5.60 -12.95 -34.97
N PRO A 463 -5.49 -13.39 -33.70
CA PRO A 463 -4.46 -14.32 -33.29
C PRO A 463 -4.68 -15.66 -34.00
N ARG A 464 -3.62 -16.09 -34.68
CA ARG A 464 -3.49 -17.41 -35.30
C ARG A 464 -3.62 -18.46 -34.20
N ALA A 465 -4.53 -19.42 -34.39
CA ALA A 465 -4.72 -20.55 -33.49
C ALA A 465 -3.37 -21.19 -33.16
N ALA A 466 -3.08 -21.33 -31.86
CA ALA A 466 -1.97 -22.16 -31.41
C ALA A 466 -2.21 -23.58 -31.91
N ALA A 467 -1.20 -24.15 -32.57
CA ALA A 467 -1.23 -25.53 -32.97
C ALA A 467 -1.24 -26.41 -31.71
N CYS A 468 -2.23 -27.32 -31.65
CA CYS A 468 -2.11 -28.57 -30.90
C CYS A 468 -0.87 -29.33 -31.47
#